data_AF-A0AAE3H0P6-F1
#
_entry.id   AF-A0AAE3H0P6-F1
#
_cell.length_a   1.000
_cell.length_b   1.000
_cell.length_c   1.000
_cell.angle_alpha   90.00
_cell.angle_beta   90.00
_cell.angle_gamma   90.00
#
_symmetry.space_group_name_H-M   'P 1'
#
loop_
_entity.id
_entity.type
_entity.pdbx_description
1 polymer ?
#
loop_
_entity_poly.entity_id
_entity_poly.type
_entity_poly.pdbx_seq_one_letter_code
_entity_poly.pdbx_strand_id
1 'polypeptide(L)'
;MTVVKGYFDELHFTESNIEKFDIVGSDIIVHILSGLEIYGSHPLSSTHQRSEPCQLRFKNVVLSQLIIDEYAGNPNQDGFKERKEIIHQLDNLEQSDIKYEDYSLEGVLQDPQAWIDWYIRAEEFYLDDLKSETNITVTLDPDVAEVFTSAEAVNTALRYLLAAIPK
;
A
#
# COMPACT_ATOMS: atom_id res chain seq x y z
N MET A 1 10.98 -2.38 4.43
CA MET A 1 9.52 -2.48 4.50
C MET A 1 9.13 -1.30 5.31
N THR A 2 8.54 -0.32 4.64
CA THR A 2 8.24 0.97 5.22
C THR A 2 6.74 1.05 5.45
N VAL A 3 6.35 1.21 6.71
CA VAL A 3 4.96 1.42 7.09
C VAL A 3 4.80 2.87 7.51
N VAL A 4 3.95 3.60 6.79
CA VAL A 4 3.65 5.02 7.04
C VAL A 4 2.25 5.14 7.58
N LYS A 5 2.07 5.91 8.67
CA LYS A 5 0.76 6.24 9.25
C LYS A 5 0.26 7.58 8.71
N GLY A 6 -1.03 7.67 8.36
CA GLY A 6 -1.68 8.90 7.87
C GLY A 6 -1.40 9.21 6.40
N TYR A 7 -1.45 10.49 6.01
CA TYR A 7 -1.20 10.98 4.63
C TYR A 7 -2.11 10.39 3.55
N PHE A 8 -3.31 9.94 3.90
CA PHE A 8 -4.25 9.39 2.92
C PHE A 8 -4.67 10.42 1.86
N ASP A 9 -4.75 11.69 2.26
CA ASP A 9 -5.06 12.84 1.40
C ASP A 9 -3.99 13.12 0.33
N GLU A 10 -2.82 12.52 0.45
CA GLU A 10 -1.73 12.61 -0.52
C GLU A 10 -1.65 11.40 -1.46
N LEU A 11 -2.62 10.48 -1.36
CA LEU A 11 -2.76 9.32 -2.24
C LEU A 11 -3.76 9.61 -3.37
N HIS A 12 -3.44 9.12 -4.57
CA HIS A 12 -4.30 9.25 -5.73
C HIS A 12 -4.49 7.90 -6.39
N PHE A 13 -5.75 7.49 -6.52
CA PHE A 13 -6.13 6.13 -6.89
C PHE A 13 -6.39 5.93 -8.38
N THR A 14 -5.68 6.65 -9.26
CA THR A 14 -5.89 6.61 -10.72
C THR A 14 -5.93 5.18 -11.28
N GLU A 15 -7.14 4.62 -11.42
CA GLU A 15 -7.38 3.25 -11.88
C GLU A 15 -6.55 2.21 -11.11
N SER A 16 -6.50 2.33 -9.77
CA SER A 16 -5.73 1.39 -8.94
C SER A 16 -6.20 -0.05 -9.17
N ASN A 17 -5.26 -0.96 -9.46
CA ASN A 17 -5.54 -2.38 -9.62
C ASN A 17 -5.50 -3.04 -8.25
N ILE A 18 -6.66 -3.50 -7.78
CA ILE A 18 -6.86 -4.09 -6.47
C ILE A 18 -6.91 -5.60 -6.62
N GLU A 19 -5.95 -6.31 -6.02
CA GLU A 19 -5.93 -7.77 -6.07
C GLU A 19 -7.10 -8.35 -5.29
N LYS A 20 -7.21 -7.91 -4.04
CA LYS A 20 -8.15 -8.41 -3.04
C LYS A 20 -8.17 -7.47 -1.83
N PHE A 21 -9.07 -7.77 -0.92
CA PHE A 21 -9.07 -7.21 0.42
C PHE A 21 -9.38 -8.29 1.46
N ASP A 22 -8.85 -8.10 2.66
CA ASP A 22 -9.07 -8.99 3.79
C ASP A 22 -9.72 -8.19 4.94
N ILE A 23 -10.72 -8.78 5.59
CA ILE A 23 -11.32 -8.26 6.82
C ILE A 23 -10.82 -9.12 7.98
N VAL A 24 -10.06 -8.52 8.90
CA VAL A 24 -9.44 -9.22 10.04
C VAL A 24 -9.88 -8.55 11.34
N GLY A 25 -10.91 -9.11 11.98
CA GLY A 25 -11.55 -8.45 13.12
C GLY A 25 -12.19 -7.14 12.67
N SER A 26 -11.77 -6.02 13.26
CA SER A 26 -12.20 -4.67 12.88
C SER A 26 -11.28 -3.99 11.86
N ASP A 27 -10.28 -4.69 11.33
CA ASP A 27 -9.33 -4.10 10.38
C ASP A 27 -9.68 -4.49 8.95
N ILE A 28 -9.43 -3.56 8.02
CA ILE A 28 -9.51 -3.81 6.57
C ILE A 28 -8.13 -3.64 5.97
N ILE A 29 -7.69 -4.64 5.21
CA ILE A 29 -6.43 -4.63 4.47
C ILE A 29 -6.75 -4.71 2.98
N VAL A 30 -6.34 -3.70 2.21
CA VAL A 30 -6.52 -3.66 0.75
C VAL A 30 -5.16 -3.88 0.08
N HIS A 31 -5.10 -4.85 -0.82
CA HIS A 31 -3.87 -5.21 -1.53
C HIS A 31 -3.91 -4.58 -2.92
N ILE A 32 -3.09 -3.56 -3.13
CA ILE A 32 -2.96 -2.85 -4.40
C ILE A 32 -1.81 -3.49 -5.18
N LEU A 33 -2.07 -3.94 -6.40
CA LEU A 33 -1.04 -4.46 -7.32
C LEU A 33 -0.26 -3.34 -7.99
N SER A 34 -0.96 -2.27 -8.36
CA SER A 34 -0.41 -1.11 -9.07
C SER A 34 -1.44 0.01 -9.13
N GLY A 35 -1.06 1.19 -9.61
CA GLY A 35 -1.95 2.28 -9.97
C GLY A 35 -2.06 3.36 -8.90
N LEU A 36 -1.48 3.14 -7.72
CA LEU A 36 -1.39 4.14 -6.66
C LEU A 36 -0.34 5.20 -6.99
N GLU A 37 -0.75 6.44 -7.10
CA GLU A 37 0.13 7.60 -7.19
C GLU A 37 0.24 8.26 -5.82
N ILE A 38 1.45 8.69 -5.45
CA ILE A 38 1.74 9.31 -4.16
C ILE A 38 2.34 10.69 -4.43
N TYR A 39 1.78 11.71 -3.80
CA TYR A 39 2.18 13.10 -3.99
C TYR A 39 2.62 13.76 -2.68
N GLY A 40 2.82 15.07 -2.74
CA GLY A 40 2.95 15.92 -1.55
C GLY A 40 4.20 15.66 -0.74
N SER A 41 4.01 15.62 0.58
CA SER A 41 5.04 15.43 1.59
C SER A 41 5.16 13.98 2.07
N HIS A 42 4.43 13.05 1.44
CA HIS A 42 4.32 11.67 1.84
C HIS A 42 5.71 11.04 1.89
N PRO A 43 6.09 10.33 2.97
CA PRO A 43 7.43 9.74 3.12
C PRO A 43 7.85 8.82 1.96
N LEU A 44 6.87 8.18 1.32
CA LEU A 44 7.06 7.31 0.14
C LEU A 44 7.00 7.99 -1.23
N SER A 45 6.72 9.30 -1.31
CA SER A 45 6.49 10.00 -2.58
C SER A 45 7.68 9.93 -3.56
N SER A 46 8.90 9.77 -3.04
CA SER A 46 10.12 9.68 -3.87
C SER A 46 10.62 8.25 -4.09
N THR A 47 10.05 7.25 -3.39
CA THR A 47 10.58 5.89 -3.36
C THR A 47 9.60 4.85 -3.87
N HIS A 48 8.30 5.07 -3.77
CA HIS A 48 7.27 4.17 -4.30
C HIS A 48 6.87 4.59 -5.72
N GLN A 49 6.82 3.63 -6.62
CA GLN A 49 6.44 3.82 -8.02
C GLN A 49 5.02 3.27 -8.25
N ARG A 50 4.27 3.92 -9.14
CA ARG A 50 2.89 3.52 -9.47
C ARG A 50 2.75 2.05 -9.89
N SER A 51 3.77 1.45 -10.49
CA SER A 51 3.76 0.05 -10.92
C SER A 51 4.03 -0.95 -9.79
N GLU A 52 4.35 -0.48 -8.59
CA GLU A 52 4.73 -1.35 -7.47
C GLU A 52 3.52 -1.70 -6.60
N PRO A 53 3.51 -2.93 -6.04
CA PRO A 53 2.45 -3.33 -5.13
C PRO A 53 2.60 -2.63 -3.78
N CYS A 54 1.49 -2.44 -3.08
CA CYS A 54 1.45 -1.94 -1.72
C CYS A 54 0.21 -2.45 -0.97
N GLN A 55 0.17 -2.18 0.33
CA GLN A 55 -0.98 -2.47 1.18
C GLN A 55 -1.50 -1.21 1.86
N LEU A 56 -2.80 -1.00 1.73
CA LEU A 56 -3.55 -0.05 2.56
C LEU A 56 -4.09 -0.79 3.76
N ARG A 57 -3.94 -0.24 4.96
CA ARG A 57 -4.46 -0.84 6.19
C ARG A 57 -5.28 0.20 6.96
N PHE A 58 -6.55 -0.09 7.14
CA PHE A 58 -7.47 0.69 7.95
C PHE A 58 -7.68 -0.06 9.27
N LYS A 59 -7.37 0.60 10.38
CA LYS A 59 -7.45 0.03 11.73
C LYS A 59 -8.69 0.49 12.47
N ASN A 60 -9.29 -0.42 13.23
CA ASN A 60 -10.48 -0.15 14.04
C ASN A 60 -11.60 0.50 13.21
N VAL A 61 -11.90 -0.11 12.07
CA VAL A 61 -12.98 0.31 11.17
C VAL A 61 -14.32 0.16 11.88
N VAL A 62 -15.16 1.18 11.77
CA VAL A 62 -16.53 1.20 12.33
C VAL A 62 -17.58 1.14 11.23
N LEU A 63 -17.25 1.63 10.04
CA LEU A 63 -18.10 1.58 8.85
C LEU A 63 -17.26 1.28 7.61
N SER A 64 -17.78 0.41 6.76
CA SER A 64 -17.23 0.12 5.44
C SER A 64 -18.39 -0.06 4.47
N GLN A 65 -18.45 0.78 3.43
CA GLN A 65 -19.45 0.75 2.38
C GLN A 65 -18.74 0.57 1.04
N LEU A 66 -18.79 -0.63 0.51
CA LEU A 66 -18.16 -1.02 -0.74
C LEU A 66 -19.24 -1.14 -1.83
N ILE A 67 -19.13 -0.30 -2.85
CA ILE A 67 -19.95 -0.36 -4.06
C ILE A 67 -19.14 -1.09 -5.12
N ILE A 68 -19.75 -2.10 -5.74
CA ILE A 68 -19.11 -2.96 -6.74
C ILE A 68 -19.94 -2.93 -8.01
N ASP A 69 -19.36 -2.38 -9.07
CA ASP A 69 -19.90 -2.41 -10.43
C ASP A 69 -19.12 -3.47 -11.24
N GLU A 70 -19.62 -4.70 -11.22
CA GLU A 70 -18.97 -5.84 -11.90
C GLU A 70 -19.10 -5.72 -13.42
N TYR A 71 -18.00 -5.89 -14.16
CA TYR A 71 -18.04 -5.80 -15.62
C TYR A 71 -18.80 -6.99 -16.23
N ALA A 72 -19.61 -6.71 -17.26
CA ALA A 72 -20.36 -7.75 -17.98
C ALA A 72 -19.49 -8.57 -18.97
N GLY A 73 -18.28 -8.10 -19.22
CA GLY A 73 -17.33 -8.64 -20.20
C GLY A 73 -16.22 -7.63 -20.42
N ASN A 74 -15.99 -7.22 -21.67
CA ASN A 74 -15.06 -6.16 -22.01
C ASN A 74 -15.58 -4.81 -21.50
N PRO A 75 -14.84 -4.10 -20.62
CA PRO A 75 -15.26 -2.81 -20.06
C PRO A 75 -15.60 -1.75 -21.11
N ASN A 76 -14.99 -1.82 -22.30
CA ASN A 76 -15.19 -0.85 -23.37
C ASN A 76 -16.40 -1.17 -24.28
N GLN A 77 -17.05 -2.33 -24.10
CA GLN A 77 -18.08 -2.82 -25.02
C GLN A 77 -19.34 -3.29 -24.29
N ASP A 78 -19.17 -4.04 -23.21
CA ASP A 78 -20.25 -4.80 -22.59
C ASP A 78 -20.86 -4.07 -21.39
N GLY A 79 -20.21 -3.01 -20.90
CA GLY A 79 -20.66 -2.23 -19.75
C GLY A 79 -20.59 -3.02 -18.43
N PHE A 80 -21.53 -2.72 -17.53
CA PHE A 80 -21.61 -3.32 -16.20
C PHE A 80 -22.79 -4.30 -16.11
N LYS A 81 -22.67 -5.27 -15.20
CA LYS A 81 -23.78 -6.13 -14.78
C LYS A 81 -24.72 -5.34 -13.85
N GLU A 82 -25.00 -5.90 -12.69
CA GLU A 82 -25.75 -5.27 -11.61
C GLU A 82 -24.78 -4.69 -10.57
N ARG A 83 -25.10 -3.49 -10.09
CA ARG A 83 -24.41 -2.85 -8.98
C ARG A 83 -24.70 -3.61 -7.68
N LYS A 84 -23.66 -3.99 -6.97
CA LYS A 84 -23.75 -4.58 -5.62
C LYS A 84 -23.26 -3.58 -4.60
N GLU A 85 -23.91 -3.53 -3.46
CA GLU A 85 -23.49 -2.70 -2.33
C GLU A 85 -23.33 -3.60 -1.11
N ILE A 86 -22.16 -3.55 -0.50
CA ILE A 86 -21.81 -4.29 0.70
C ILE A 86 -21.53 -3.29 1.81
N ILE A 87 -22.36 -3.32 2.86
CA ILE A 87 -22.20 -2.46 4.02
C ILE A 87 -21.81 -3.34 5.21
N HIS A 88 -20.63 -3.06 5.76
CA HIS A 88 -20.19 -3.60 7.04
C HIS A 88 -20.24 -2.47 8.09
N GLN A 89 -21.21 -2.56 8.99
CA GLN A 89 -21.12 -1.89 10.28
C GLN A 89 -20.45 -2.88 11.23
N LEU A 90 -19.24 -2.57 11.64
CA LEU A 90 -18.49 -3.42 12.56
C LEU A 90 -18.93 -3.06 13.98
N ASP A 91 -19.13 -4.06 14.85
CA ASP A 91 -19.76 -3.95 16.18
C ASP A 91 -19.06 -2.98 17.16
N ASN A 92 -17.98 -2.34 16.74
CA ASN A 92 -17.35 -1.23 17.43
C ASN A 92 -18.24 0.01 17.26
N LEU A 93 -19.17 0.23 18.20
CA LEU A 93 -19.83 1.51 18.35
C LEU A 93 -18.76 2.62 18.45
N GLU A 94 -18.93 3.69 17.67
CA GLU A 94 -18.06 4.86 17.75
C GLU A 94 -17.95 5.30 19.22
N GLN A 95 -16.74 5.23 19.77
CA GLN A 95 -16.48 5.70 21.13
C GLN A 95 -16.30 7.22 21.08
N SER A 96 -16.94 7.95 21.99
CA SER A 96 -16.96 9.42 21.99
C SER A 96 -15.56 10.07 22.06
N ASP A 97 -14.59 9.34 22.60
CA ASP A 97 -13.24 9.84 22.87
C ASP A 97 -12.23 9.45 21.78
N ILE A 98 -12.65 8.66 20.79
CA ILE A 98 -11.83 8.24 19.66
C ILE A 98 -12.21 9.09 18.44
N LYS A 99 -11.19 9.65 17.78
CA LYS A 99 -11.38 10.38 16.52
C LYS A 99 -11.33 9.38 15.36
N TYR A 100 -12.45 9.25 14.67
CA TYR A 100 -12.53 8.51 13.41
C TYR A 100 -12.39 9.46 12.22
N GLU A 101 -11.84 8.95 11.11
CA GLU A 101 -11.69 9.66 9.85
C GLU A 101 -12.37 8.88 8.72
N ASP A 102 -12.87 9.62 7.73
CA ASP A 102 -13.51 9.09 6.54
C ASP A 102 -12.49 9.01 5.41
N TYR A 103 -12.37 7.83 4.81
CA TYR A 103 -11.48 7.51 3.71
C TYR A 103 -12.31 7.07 2.50
N SER A 104 -11.92 7.52 1.31
CA SER A 104 -12.55 7.11 0.06
C SER A 104 -11.48 6.68 -0.94
N LEU A 105 -11.62 5.49 -1.50
CA LEU A 105 -10.77 5.02 -2.60
C LEU A 105 -11.61 4.37 -3.69
N GLU A 106 -11.04 4.33 -4.88
CA GLU A 106 -11.65 3.75 -6.07
C GLU A 106 -10.62 2.88 -6.81
N GLY A 107 -11.08 1.99 -7.67
CA GLY A 107 -10.19 1.17 -8.48
C GLY A 107 -10.85 -0.03 -9.12
N VAL A 108 -10.02 -0.88 -9.73
CA VAL A 108 -10.45 -2.11 -10.41
C VAL A 108 -10.07 -3.32 -9.57
N LEU A 109 -11.06 -3.97 -8.96
CA LEU A 109 -10.90 -5.29 -8.37
C LEU A 109 -10.64 -6.31 -9.48
N GLN A 110 -9.64 -7.17 -9.33
CA GLN A 110 -9.25 -8.11 -10.39
C GLN A 110 -10.10 -9.38 -10.42
N ASP A 111 -10.62 -9.84 -9.29
CA ASP A 111 -11.44 -11.05 -9.21
C ASP A 111 -12.59 -10.93 -8.17
N PRO A 112 -13.86 -10.83 -8.60
CA PRO A 112 -14.28 -10.67 -9.99
C PRO A 112 -13.84 -9.31 -10.55
N GLN A 113 -13.70 -9.20 -11.88
CA GLN A 113 -13.34 -7.93 -12.50
C GLN A 113 -14.46 -6.90 -12.30
N ALA A 114 -14.20 -5.85 -11.51
CA ALA A 114 -15.21 -4.85 -11.16
C ALA A 114 -14.57 -3.48 -10.90
N TRP A 115 -15.28 -2.42 -11.24
CA TRP A 115 -15.00 -1.11 -10.67
C TRP A 115 -15.54 -1.07 -9.24
N ILE A 116 -14.77 -0.50 -8.31
CA ILE A 116 -15.22 -0.30 -6.94
C ILE A 116 -15.12 1.16 -6.55
N ASP A 117 -16.11 1.62 -5.79
CA ASP A 117 -16.06 2.84 -4.99
C ASP A 117 -16.20 2.42 -3.52
N TRP A 118 -15.25 2.81 -2.69
CA TRP A 118 -15.19 2.32 -1.31
C TRP A 118 -15.04 3.46 -0.31
N TYR A 119 -16.03 3.57 0.57
CA TYR A 119 -16.03 4.46 1.72
C TYR A 119 -15.72 3.68 3.00
N ILE A 120 -14.74 4.14 3.77
CA ILE A 120 -14.28 3.49 5.00
C ILE A 120 -14.16 4.53 6.09
N ARG A 121 -14.78 4.30 7.25
CA ARG A 121 -14.55 5.09 8.47
C ARG A 121 -13.70 4.29 9.45
N ALA A 122 -12.52 4.81 9.79
CA ALA A 122 -11.55 4.11 10.63
C ALA A 122 -10.83 5.06 11.59
N GLU A 123 -10.20 4.52 12.63
CA GLU A 123 -9.42 5.30 13.60
C GLU A 123 -8.04 5.65 13.04
N GLU A 124 -7.43 4.72 12.31
CA GLU A 124 -6.09 4.91 11.76
C GLU A 124 -5.98 4.34 10.35
N PHE A 125 -5.13 4.97 9.56
CA PHE A 125 -4.73 4.52 8.23
C PHE A 125 -3.22 4.34 8.15
N TYR A 126 -2.80 3.28 7.45
CA TYR A 126 -1.41 3.00 7.12
C TYR A 126 -1.23 2.60 5.65
N LEU A 127 -0.11 3.02 5.07
CA LEU A 127 0.40 2.51 3.79
C LEU A 127 1.69 1.72 4.04
N ASP A 128 1.74 0.49 3.55
CA ASP A 128 2.91 -0.40 3.56
C ASP A 128 3.43 -0.57 2.13
N ASP A 129 4.68 -0.15 1.88
CA ASP A 129 5.30 -0.22 0.55
C ASP A 129 5.67 -1.65 0.12
N LEU A 130 5.55 -2.64 1.03
CA LEU A 130 5.91 -4.05 0.84
C LEU A 130 7.36 -4.29 0.37
N LYS A 131 8.18 -3.24 0.24
CA LYS A 131 9.57 -3.37 -0.16
C LYS A 131 10.32 -3.88 1.04
N SER A 132 10.77 -5.13 1.05
CA SER A 132 11.76 -5.53 2.05
C SER A 132 12.94 -4.56 1.98
N GLU A 133 13.43 -4.06 3.12
CA GLU A 133 14.74 -3.40 3.07
C GLU A 133 15.70 -4.46 2.57
N THR A 134 16.35 -4.21 1.43
CA THR A 134 17.42 -5.08 0.95
C THR A 134 18.60 -4.87 1.90
N ASN A 135 18.57 -5.56 3.03
CA ASN A 135 19.68 -5.59 3.96
C ASN A 135 20.80 -6.42 3.34
N ILE A 136 21.77 -5.73 2.75
CA ILE A 136 23.01 -6.36 2.28
C ILE A 136 23.92 -6.54 3.49
N THR A 137 23.99 -7.76 4.00
CA THR A 137 25.00 -8.12 5.01
C THR A 137 26.32 -8.41 4.29
N VAL A 138 27.31 -7.54 4.49
CA VAL A 138 28.69 -7.78 4.04
C VAL A 138 29.45 -8.37 5.21
N THR A 139 29.93 -9.60 5.05
CA THR A 139 30.86 -10.21 5.99
C THR A 139 32.27 -10.04 5.43
N LEU A 140 33.17 -9.45 6.22
CA LEU A 140 34.58 -9.35 5.87
C LEU A 140 35.33 -10.48 6.57
N ASP A 141 36.22 -11.15 5.84
CA ASP A 141 37.18 -12.06 6.47
C ASP A 141 38.08 -11.28 7.43
N PRO A 142 38.61 -11.91 8.51
CA PRO A 142 39.35 -11.20 9.56
C PRO A 142 40.55 -10.38 9.04
N ASP A 143 41.26 -10.90 8.05
CA ASP A 143 42.39 -10.25 7.39
C ASP A 143 41.98 -9.04 6.54
N VAL A 144 40.79 -9.08 5.93
CA VAL A 144 40.20 -7.96 5.19
C VAL A 144 39.64 -6.90 6.13
N ALA A 145 39.04 -7.31 7.25
CA ALA A 145 38.53 -6.39 8.26
C ALA A 145 39.63 -5.51 8.87
N GLU A 146 40.86 -6.02 8.99
CA GLU A 146 42.03 -5.23 9.45
C GLU A 146 42.37 -4.07 8.50
N VAL A 147 41.99 -4.16 7.22
CA VAL A 147 42.23 -3.09 6.23
C VAL A 147 41.24 -1.94 6.39
N PHE A 148 40.03 -2.21 6.86
CA PHE A 148 38.98 -1.20 7.02
C PHE A 148 38.97 -0.64 8.44
N THR A 149 39.51 0.57 8.59
CA THR A 149 39.62 1.23 9.91
C THR A 149 38.35 1.95 10.35
N SER A 150 37.32 2.04 9.50
CA SER A 150 36.04 2.68 9.82
C SER A 150 34.88 2.15 8.98
N ALA A 151 33.66 2.31 9.50
CA ALA A 151 32.43 1.99 8.76
C ALA A 151 32.26 2.82 7.48
N GLU A 152 32.78 4.06 7.47
CA GLU A 152 32.79 4.94 6.30
C GLU A 152 33.60 4.34 5.15
N ALA A 153 34.76 3.74 5.46
CA ALA A 153 35.63 3.11 4.47
C ALA A 153 34.98 1.86 3.85
N VAL A 154 34.30 1.06 4.68
CA VAL A 154 33.51 -0.10 4.23
C VAL A 154 32.39 0.35 3.30
N ASN A 155 31.59 1.34 3.70
CA ASN A 155 30.49 1.86 2.90
C ASN A 155 30.97 2.44 1.56
N THR A 156 32.12 3.12 1.56
CA THR A 156 32.71 3.67 0.34
C THR A 156 33.13 2.57 -0.62
N ALA A 157 33.84 1.54 -0.15
CA ALA A 157 34.23 0.40 -0.98
C ALA A 157 33.01 -0.36 -1.53
N LEU A 158 31.98 -0.57 -0.71
CA LEU A 158 30.75 -1.23 -1.14
C LEU A 158 30.06 -0.46 -2.27
N ARG A 159 29.97 0.87 -2.18
CA ARG A 159 29.43 1.71 -3.26
C ARG A 159 30.20 1.56 -4.57
N TYR A 160 31.53 1.50 -4.50
CA TYR A 160 32.36 1.28 -5.70
C TYR A 160 32.14 -0.11 -6.31
N LEU A 161 32.03 -1.15 -5.49
CA LEU A 161 31.73 -2.50 -5.96
C LEU A 161 30.37 -2.57 -6.65
N LEU A 162 29.33 -2.01 -6.02
CA LEU A 162 27.98 -1.96 -6.59
C LEU A 162 27.96 -1.19 -7.92
N ALA A 163 28.71 -0.08 -8.02
CA ALA A 163 28.82 0.71 -9.25
C ALA A 163 29.56 -0.02 -10.39
N ALA A 164 30.38 -1.02 -10.07
CA ALA A 164 31.16 -1.79 -11.03
C ALA A 164 30.41 -3.03 -11.58
N ILE A 165 29.26 -3.40 -11.00
CA ILE A 165 28.42 -4.50 -11.49
C ILE A 165 27.77 -4.05 -12.81
N PRO A 166 27.99 -4.77 -13.95
CA PRO A 166 27.34 -4.46 -15.22
C PRO A 166 25.81 -4.57 -15.10
N LYS A 167 25.10 -3.68 -15.81
CA LYS A 167 23.63 -3.71 -15.90
C LYS A 167 23.13 -4.90 -16.70
#